data_AF-A0A712HMI6-F1
#
_entry.id   AF-A0A712HMI6-F1
#
_cell.length_a   1.000
_cell.length_b   1.000
_cell.length_c   1.000
_cell.angle_alpha   90.00
_cell.angle_beta   90.00
_cell.angle_gamma   90.00
#
_symmetry.space_group_name_H-M   'P 1'
#
loop_
_entity.id
_entity.type
_entity.pdbx_description
1 polymer ?
#
loop_
_entity_poly.entity_id
_entity_poly.type
_entity_poly.pdbx_seq_one_letter_code
_entity_poly.pdbx_strand_id
1 'polypeptide(L)'
;MAVNLLKKRPLTLAAMLLLAGQAQATELLNSSYDVSRELFAALNPPFEQQWAKDNGGDKLTIKQSHAGSSKQALAILQGLKADVVTYN
;
A
#
# COMPACT_ATOMS: atom_id res chain seq x y z
N MET A 1 21.73 -20.70 54.58
CA MET A 1 20.56 -19.97 54.02
C MET A 1 21.00 -18.56 53.65
N ALA A 2 21.12 -18.27 52.36
CA ALA A 2 21.19 -16.91 51.81
C ALA A 2 20.74 -17.01 50.34
N VAL A 3 19.49 -16.66 50.08
CA VAL A 3 18.90 -16.62 48.75
C VAL A 3 19.37 -15.33 48.11
N ASN A 4 20.28 -15.40 47.12
CA ASN A 4 20.70 -14.20 46.40
C ASN A 4 19.81 -13.96 45.18
N LEU A 5 19.15 -12.81 45.25
CA LEU A 5 18.20 -12.22 44.33
C LEU A 5 18.93 -11.67 43.10
N LEU A 6 18.18 -11.42 42.01
CA LEU A 6 18.58 -10.69 40.78
C LEU A 6 19.25 -11.48 39.64
N LYS A 7 18.44 -12.17 38.84
CA LYS A 7 18.73 -12.33 37.39
C LYS A 7 17.48 -12.61 36.57
N LYS A 8 16.46 -11.74 36.63
CA LYS A 8 15.24 -11.86 35.80
C LYS A 8 14.79 -10.52 35.24
N ARG A 9 15.52 -9.95 34.27
CA ARG A 9 15.00 -8.87 33.41
C ARG A 9 15.61 -8.85 31.99
N PRO A 10 15.26 -9.82 31.11
CA PRO A 10 15.22 -9.56 29.67
C PRO A 10 13.80 -9.50 29.10
N LEU A 11 12.75 -9.62 29.95
CA LEU A 11 11.38 -9.82 29.45
C LEU A 11 10.66 -8.51 29.07
N THR A 12 11.10 -7.35 29.59
CA THR A 12 10.46 -6.05 29.29
C THR A 12 10.77 -5.51 27.90
N LEU A 13 11.89 -5.90 27.28
CA LEU A 13 12.24 -5.41 25.93
C LEU A 13 11.46 -6.14 24.83
N ALA A 14 11.12 -7.41 25.04
CA ALA A 14 10.35 -8.21 24.08
C ALA A 14 8.89 -7.74 23.94
N ALA A 15 8.30 -7.19 25.00
CA ALA A 15 6.93 -6.67 24.97
C ALA A 15 6.79 -5.36 24.16
N MET A 16 7.86 -4.56 24.02
CA MET A 16 7.83 -3.30 23.27
C MET A 16 7.86 -3.50 21.75
N LEU A 17 8.46 -4.59 21.26
CA LEU A 17 8.50 -4.93 19.84
C LEU A 17 7.13 -5.33 19.26
N LEU A 18 6.20 -5.80 20.10
CA LEU A 18 4.84 -6.17 19.69
C LEU A 18 3.92 -4.95 19.51
N LEU A 19 4.32 -3.76 19.94
CA LEU A 19 3.61 -2.50 19.72
C LEU A 19 4.10 -1.73 18.48
N ALA A 20 5.08 -2.26 17.74
CA ALA A 20 5.42 -1.72 16.43
C ALA A 20 4.24 -1.99 15.50
N GLY A 21 3.40 -0.98 15.28
CA GLY A 21 2.24 -1.05 14.40
C GLY A 21 2.65 -1.59 13.03
N GLN A 22 1.91 -2.58 12.52
CA GLN A 22 2.09 -3.05 11.15
C GLN A 22 1.78 -1.89 10.21
N ALA A 23 2.80 -1.35 9.54
CA ALA A 23 2.59 -0.39 8.46
C ALA A 23 1.78 -1.10 7.36
N GLN A 24 0.50 -0.75 7.23
CA GLN A 24 -0.30 -1.20 6.10
C GLN A 24 0.15 -0.45 4.86
N ALA A 25 0.35 -1.19 3.76
CA ALA A 25 0.66 -0.59 2.48
C ALA A 25 -0.51 0.31 2.05
N THR A 26 -0.18 1.54 1.66
CA THR A 26 -1.11 2.44 0.98
C THR A 26 -1.49 1.80 -0.36
N GLU A 27 -2.78 1.62 -0.63
CA GLU A 27 -3.27 1.09 -1.90
C GLU A 27 -4.02 2.18 -2.67
N LEU A 28 -3.79 2.28 -3.97
CA LEU A 28 -4.56 3.11 -4.89
C LEU A 28 -5.12 2.27 -6.03
N LEU A 29 -6.37 2.47 -6.40
CA LEU A 29 -6.97 1.94 -7.61
C LEU A 29 -7.06 3.02 -8.69
N ASN A 30 -6.30 2.85 -9.77
CA ASN A 30 -6.50 3.61 -11.01
C ASN A 30 -7.51 2.91 -11.92
N SER A 31 -8.64 3.55 -12.18
CA SER A 31 -9.62 3.14 -13.17
C SER A 31 -9.37 3.85 -14.51
N SER A 32 -8.84 3.13 -15.50
CA SER A 32 -8.40 3.70 -16.78
C SER A 32 -9.00 3.03 -18.02
N TYR A 33 -8.75 3.62 -19.19
CA TYR A 33 -9.16 3.10 -20.51
C TYR A 33 -8.20 2.03 -21.05
N ASP A 34 -8.71 1.04 -21.81
CA ASP A 34 -7.93 -0.15 -22.21
C ASP A 34 -6.57 0.13 -22.88
N VAL A 35 -6.49 1.18 -23.70
CA VAL A 35 -5.25 1.53 -24.43
C VAL A 35 -4.11 1.93 -23.47
N SER A 36 -4.40 2.44 -22.28
CA SER A 36 -3.37 2.86 -21.32
C SER A 36 -2.78 1.71 -20.48
N ARG A 37 -3.21 0.46 -20.70
CA ARG A 37 -2.82 -0.69 -19.85
C ARG A 37 -1.32 -0.85 -19.73
N GLU A 38 -0.64 -0.94 -20.88
CA GLU A 38 0.80 -1.15 -20.93
C GLU A 38 1.58 0.08 -20.45
N LEU A 39 1.03 1.28 -20.69
CA LEU A 39 1.62 2.53 -20.19
C LEU A 39 1.73 2.51 -18.66
N PHE A 40 0.62 2.23 -17.97
CA PHE A 40 0.63 2.21 -16.51
C PHE A 40 1.30 0.96 -15.93
N ALA A 41 1.26 -0.18 -16.63
CA ALA A 41 2.08 -1.34 -16.24
C ALA A 41 3.58 -1.01 -16.21
N ALA A 42 4.04 -0.17 -17.14
CA ALA A 42 5.43 0.31 -17.18
C ALA A 42 5.71 1.46 -16.18
N LEU A 43 4.77 2.37 -15.97
CA LEU A 43 4.95 3.55 -15.11
C LEU A 43 4.77 3.28 -13.61
N ASN A 44 3.88 2.37 -13.22
CA ASN A 44 3.54 2.16 -11.82
C ASN A 44 4.73 1.63 -10.99
N PRO A 45 5.50 0.60 -11.41
CA PRO A 45 6.59 0.09 -10.60
C PRO A 45 7.69 1.11 -10.28
N PRO A 46 8.22 1.91 -11.24
CA PRO A 46 9.21 2.93 -10.89
C PRO A 46 8.62 4.05 -10.04
N PHE A 47 7.33 4.38 -10.19
CA PHE A 47 6.67 5.35 -9.34
C PHE A 47 6.51 4.87 -7.89
N GLU A 48 6.11 3.62 -7.68
CA GLU A 48 6.03 3.01 -6.33
C GLU A 48 7.40 2.98 -5.65
N GLN A 49 8.46 2.67 -6.40
CA GLN A 49 9.84 2.73 -5.88
C GLN A 49 10.25 4.15 -5.52
N GLN A 50 9.88 5.13 -6.34
CA GLN A 50 10.16 6.54 -6.07
C GLN A 50 9.39 7.02 -4.83
N TRP A 51 8.12 6.64 -4.69
CA TRP A 51 7.30 6.94 -3.52
C TRP A 51 7.95 6.45 -2.23
N ALA A 52 8.39 5.19 -2.19
CA ALA A 52 9.03 4.63 -1.00
C ALA A 52 10.32 5.40 -0.63
N LYS A 53 11.09 5.88 -1.61
CA LYS A 53 12.29 6.70 -1.36
C LYS A 53 11.93 8.06 -0.76
N ASP A 54 10.89 8.70 -1.29
CA ASP A 54 10.52 10.06 -0.92
C ASP A 54 9.67 10.13 0.37
N ASN A 55 9.01 9.03 0.73
CA ASN A 55 8.05 8.96 1.84
C ASN A 55 8.51 8.03 2.97
N GLY A 56 9.81 8.03 3.27
CA GLY A 56 10.35 7.35 4.46
C GLY A 56 10.17 5.83 4.48
N GLY A 57 10.13 5.19 3.30
CA GLY A 57 9.92 3.76 3.16
C GLY A 57 8.44 3.35 3.15
N ASP A 58 7.50 4.29 3.04
CA ASP A 58 6.08 3.95 2.89
C ASP A 58 5.86 3.08 1.65
N LYS A 59 5.08 2.01 1.83
CA LYS A 59 4.80 1.04 0.77
C LYS A 59 3.52 1.45 0.05
N LEU A 60 3.66 1.94 -1.17
CA LEU A 60 2.55 2.17 -2.08
C LEU A 60 2.31 0.95 -2.98
N THR A 61 1.06 0.65 -3.29
CA THR A 61 0.65 -0.35 -4.28
C THR A 61 -0.46 0.22 -5.16
N ILE A 62 -0.22 0.27 -6.47
CA ILE A 62 -1.16 0.81 -7.45
C ILE A 62 -1.82 -0.34 -8.20
N LYS A 63 -3.09 -0.58 -7.89
CA LYS A 63 -3.99 -1.47 -8.62
C LYS A 63 -4.56 -0.77 -9.83
N GLN A 64 -4.92 -1.57 -10.82
CA GLN A 64 -5.41 -1.06 -12.10
C GLN A 64 -6.67 -1.79 -12.55
N SER A 65 -7.64 -1.03 -13.04
CA SER A 65 -8.80 -1.52 -13.79
C SER A 65 -8.75 -0.94 -15.19
N HIS A 66 -9.06 -1.76 -16.20
CA HIS A 66 -9.06 -1.35 -17.61
C HIS A 66 -10.28 -1.89 -18.36
N ALA A 67 -10.96 -1.00 -19.07
CA ALA A 67 -12.08 -1.25 -19.99
C ALA A 67 -12.28 0.00 -20.86
N GLY A 68 -13.25 0.03 -21.79
CA GLY A 68 -13.65 1.30 -22.42
C GLY A 68 -14.08 2.36 -21.39
N SER A 69 -13.78 3.65 -21.62
CA SER A 69 -13.99 4.74 -20.63
C SER A 69 -15.43 4.79 -20.10
N SER A 70 -16.44 4.65 -20.96
CA SER A 70 -17.85 4.64 -20.54
C SER A 70 -18.19 3.47 -19.62
N LYS A 71 -17.57 2.30 -19.85
CA LYS A 71 -17.75 1.12 -18.99
C LYS A 71 -17.10 1.32 -17.63
N GLN A 72 -15.94 1.99 -17.58
CA GLN A 72 -15.30 2.37 -16.31
C GLN A 72 -16.14 3.39 -15.53
N ALA A 73 -16.66 4.42 -16.21
CA ALA A 73 -17.55 5.40 -15.59
C ALA A 73 -18.78 4.70 -15.01
N LEU A 74 -19.37 3.76 -15.76
CA LEU A 74 -20.49 2.95 -15.27
C LEU A 74 -20.09 2.09 -14.07
N ALA A 75 -18.92 1.45 -14.08
CA ALA A 75 -18.45 0.64 -12.94
C ALA A 75 -18.30 1.49 -11.67
N ILE A 76 -17.80 2.73 -11.79
CA ILE A 76 -17.70 3.68 -10.67
C ILE A 76 -19.09 4.06 -10.16
N LEU A 77 -20.03 4.39 -11.05
CA LEU A 77 -21.43 4.64 -10.67
C LEU A 77 -22.07 3.43 -9.97
N GLN A 78 -21.64 2.21 -10.31
CA GLN A 78 -22.09 0.95 -9.69
C GLN A 78 -21.33 0.58 -8.41
N GLY A 79 -20.40 1.42 -7.94
CA GLY A 79 -19.74 1.26 -6.64
C GLY A 79 -18.29 0.78 -6.71
N LEU A 80 -17.66 0.72 -7.89
CA LEU A 80 -16.21 0.59 -7.96
C LEU A 80 -15.55 1.81 -7.30
N LYS A 81 -14.82 1.56 -6.21
CA LYS A 81 -14.09 2.59 -5.46
C LYS A 81 -12.73 2.84 -6.09
N ALA A 82 -12.71 3.59 -7.18
CA ALA A 82 -11.47 4.09 -7.75
C ALA A 82 -10.97 5.31 -6.96
N ASP A 83 -9.67 5.35 -6.69
CA ASP A 83 -9.04 6.51 -6.05
C ASP A 83 -8.64 7.55 -7.10
N VAL A 84 -8.25 7.09 -8.29
CA VAL A 84 -7.87 7.92 -9.43
C VAL A 84 -8.56 7.39 -10.68
N VAL A 85 -8.94 8.32 -11.55
CA VAL A 85 -9.59 8.03 -12.83
C VAL A 85 -8.81 8.72 -13.93
N THR A 86 -8.40 7.96 -14.95
CA THR A 86 -7.72 8.49 -16.13
C THR A 86 -8.49 8.09 -17.39
N TYR A 87 -9.14 9.06 -18.04
CA TYR A 87 -9.86 8.86 -19.30
C TYR A 87 -9.10 9.48 -20.47
N ASN A 88 -9.39 8.97 -21.67
CA ASN A 88 -8.99 9.58 -22.94
C ASN A 88 -9.94 10.71 -23.34
#